data_AF-A0A523JGB9-F1
#
_entry.id   AF-A0A523JGB9-F1
#
_cell.length_a   1.000
_cell.length_b   1.000
_cell.length_c   1.000
_cell.angle_alpha   90.00
_cell.angle_beta   90.00
_cell.angle_gamma   90.00
#
_symmetry.space_group_name_H-M   'P 1'
#
loop_
_entity.id
_entity.type
_entity.pdbx_description
1 polymer ?
#
loop_
_entity_poly.entity_id
_entity_poly.type
_entity_poly.pdbx_seq_one_letter_code
_entity_poly.pdbx_strand_id
1 'polypeptide(L)'
;MTNWHCIDHPKLAKGLTAYFNYVDGVPTRKRGRVKCNRFIAHNKDLDFALIKCLPKIFLKRIPPVTIDARPFNVINGYDGTNRNLKNKKDRPMYIIHQQCFGRGCMAYKVFQIDRIRETGAKDAKHEADTLAGTSGAPIFDLESNHLIALHHEGNPALNQAIPMYKIIKRFKYLSKKNKTYKRLLEDLKYLD
;
A
#
# COMPACT_ATOMS: atom_id res chain seq x y z
N MET A 1 -3.72 -1.47 5.53
CA MET A 1 -2.26 -1.69 5.50
C MET A 1 -1.62 -0.32 5.29
N THR A 2 -0.46 -0.07 5.86
CA THR A 2 0.38 1.12 5.63
C THR A 2 1.85 0.73 5.82
N ASN A 3 2.80 1.67 5.85
CA ASN A 3 4.21 1.35 6.05
C ASN A 3 4.59 1.12 7.51
N TRP A 4 5.70 0.41 7.71
CA TRP A 4 6.30 0.25 9.04
C TRP A 4 6.81 1.59 9.55
N HIS A 5 7.46 2.41 8.73
CA HIS A 5 7.97 3.71 9.17
C HIS A 5 6.86 4.69 9.58
N CYS A 6 5.61 4.47 9.15
CA CYS A 6 4.46 5.23 9.65
C CYS A 6 4.01 4.73 11.03
N ILE A 7 4.06 3.41 11.26
CA ILE A 7 3.50 2.73 12.43
C ILE A 7 4.43 1.56 12.80
N ASP A 8 5.54 1.92 13.43
CA ASP A 8 6.65 1.01 13.72
C ASP A 8 6.47 0.25 15.03
N HIS A 9 5.52 0.63 15.89
CA HIS A 9 5.22 -0.07 17.14
C HIS A 9 3.75 0.09 17.58
N PRO A 10 3.25 -0.81 18.45
CA PRO A 10 1.83 -0.82 18.84
C PRO A 10 1.31 0.46 19.50
N LYS A 11 2.17 1.28 20.12
CA LYS A 11 1.71 2.53 20.76
C LYS A 11 1.25 3.55 19.71
N LEU A 12 1.88 3.62 18.54
CA LEU A 12 1.43 4.48 17.43
C LEU A 12 0.09 4.03 16.85
N ALA A 13 -0.28 2.76 17.03
CA ALA A 13 -1.60 2.30 16.63
C ALA A 13 -2.73 2.83 17.53
N LYS A 14 -2.42 3.28 18.76
CA LYS A 14 -3.44 3.77 19.70
C LYS A 14 -4.05 5.07 19.18
N GLY A 15 -5.38 5.10 19.07
CA GLY A 15 -6.13 6.28 18.63
C GLY A 15 -6.24 6.46 17.12
N LEU A 16 -5.60 5.60 16.31
CA LEU A 16 -5.68 5.72 14.87
C LEU A 16 -7.11 5.60 14.34
N THR A 17 -7.36 6.38 13.31
CA THR A 17 -8.64 6.49 12.65
C THR A 17 -8.43 6.49 11.15
N ALA A 18 -9.06 5.53 10.46
CA ALA A 18 -9.18 5.56 9.03
C ALA A 18 -10.37 6.44 8.63
N TYR A 19 -10.14 7.33 7.66
CA TYR A 19 -11.17 8.15 7.06
C TYR A 19 -11.47 7.67 5.65
N PHE A 20 -12.76 7.54 5.35
CA PHE A 20 -13.31 7.18 4.05
C PHE A 20 -14.11 8.37 3.53
N ASN A 21 -14.07 8.60 2.22
CA ASN A 21 -14.62 9.81 1.59
C ASN A 21 -14.07 11.11 2.22
N TYR A 22 -12.82 11.07 2.71
CA TYR A 22 -12.09 12.28 3.12
C TYR A 22 -11.62 13.01 1.87
N VAL A 23 -12.58 13.71 1.26
CA VAL A 23 -12.41 14.53 0.07
C VAL A 23 -12.95 15.93 0.39
N ASP A 24 -12.37 16.95 -0.21
CA ASP A 24 -12.81 18.33 -0.07
C ASP A 24 -14.23 18.49 -0.62
N GLY A 25 -14.99 19.40 -0.02
CA GLY A 25 -16.42 19.56 -0.30
C GLY A 25 -17.33 18.43 0.22
N VAL A 26 -16.80 17.26 0.63
CA VAL A 26 -17.62 16.20 1.27
C VAL A 26 -17.90 16.57 2.73
N PRO A 27 -19.17 16.77 3.14
CA PRO A 27 -19.52 17.11 4.52
C PRO A 27 -19.07 16.04 5.52
N THR A 28 -18.61 16.45 6.71
CA THR A 28 -18.11 15.53 7.76
C THR A 28 -19.06 14.37 8.07
N ARG A 29 -20.39 14.62 8.08
CA ARG A 29 -21.42 13.60 8.29
C ARG A 29 -21.47 12.50 7.20
N LYS A 30 -20.96 12.79 6.00
CA LYS A 30 -20.85 11.85 4.88
C LYS A 30 -19.48 11.17 4.82
N ARG A 31 -18.53 11.57 5.68
CA ARG A 31 -17.21 10.94 5.79
C ARG A 31 -17.32 9.69 6.67
N GLY A 32 -16.87 8.55 6.16
CA GLY A 32 -16.76 7.34 6.96
C GLY A 32 -15.59 7.47 7.92
N ARG A 33 -15.82 7.31 9.22
CA ARG A 33 -14.75 7.33 10.23
C ARG A 33 -14.68 6.00 10.94
N VAL A 34 -13.55 5.31 10.89
CA VAL A 34 -13.38 3.99 11.53
C VAL A 34 -12.17 3.99 12.44
N LYS A 35 -12.35 3.60 13.70
CA LYS A 35 -11.23 3.42 14.63
C LYS A 35 -10.43 2.19 14.22
N CYS A 36 -9.12 2.34 14.07
CA CYS A 36 -8.19 1.29 13.70
C CYS A 36 -7.08 1.20 14.73
N ASN A 37 -7.44 0.77 15.95
CA ASN A 37 -6.58 0.86 17.12
C ASN A 37 -5.91 -0.45 17.51
N ARG A 38 -6.10 -1.52 16.73
CA ARG A 38 -5.53 -2.83 17.03
C ARG A 38 -4.37 -3.13 16.08
N PHE A 39 -3.16 -2.98 16.59
CA PHE A 39 -1.96 -3.46 15.90
C PHE A 39 -2.02 -4.98 15.71
N ILE A 40 -1.65 -5.45 14.51
CA ILE A 40 -1.64 -6.87 14.16
C ILE A 40 -0.21 -7.36 13.94
N ALA A 41 0.53 -6.65 13.09
CA ALA A 41 1.88 -7.05 12.68
C ALA A 41 2.58 -5.87 12.00
N HIS A 42 3.90 -5.98 11.87
CA HIS A 42 4.72 -5.10 11.07
C HIS A 42 5.98 -5.82 10.59
N ASN A 43 6.69 -5.24 9.63
CA ASN A 43 8.00 -5.72 9.21
C ASN A 43 8.82 -4.55 8.68
N LYS A 44 9.99 -4.32 9.29
CA LYS A 44 10.92 -3.27 8.88
C LYS A 44 11.51 -3.55 7.49
N ASP A 45 11.86 -4.81 7.22
CA ASP A 45 12.55 -5.18 5.97
C ASP A 45 11.66 -5.03 4.74
N LEU A 46 10.35 -5.16 4.86
CA LEU A 46 9.35 -4.97 3.79
C LEU A 46 8.47 -3.74 4.02
N ASP A 47 8.91 -2.86 4.91
CA ASP A 47 8.29 -1.60 5.29
C ASP A 47 6.75 -1.62 5.29
N PHE A 48 6.15 -2.55 6.02
CA PHE A 48 4.68 -2.63 6.17
C PHE A 48 4.24 -2.72 7.63
N ALA A 49 3.03 -2.22 7.88
CA ALA A 49 2.29 -2.37 9.11
C ALA A 49 0.83 -2.79 8.83
N LEU A 50 0.33 -3.69 9.67
CA LEU A 50 -1.03 -4.21 9.67
C LEU A 50 -1.75 -3.80 10.94
N ILE A 51 -2.94 -3.26 10.73
CA ILE A 51 -3.77 -2.70 11.77
C ILE A 51 -5.20 -3.11 11.46
N LYS A 52 -5.90 -3.57 12.49
CA LYS A 52 -7.28 -3.97 12.40
C LYS A 52 -8.18 -2.80 12.78
N CYS A 53 -9.11 -2.51 11.87
CA CYS A 53 -10.18 -1.55 12.09
C CYS A 53 -11.35 -2.24 12.80
N LEU A 54 -11.98 -1.53 13.73
CA LEU A 54 -13.18 -2.01 14.39
C LEU A 54 -14.30 -2.18 13.34
N PRO A 55 -15.06 -3.28 13.39
CA PRO A 55 -16.16 -3.48 12.46
C PRO A 55 -17.15 -2.32 12.57
N LYS A 56 -17.48 -1.72 11.44
CA LYS A 56 -18.58 -0.76 11.31
C LYS A 56 -19.52 -1.25 10.23
N ILE A 57 -20.82 -1.01 10.38
CA ILE A 57 -21.83 -1.29 9.35
C ILE A 57 -21.39 -0.70 8.00
N PHE A 58 -20.81 0.50 8.03
CA PHE A 58 -20.25 1.15 6.85
C PHE A 58 -19.16 0.30 6.15
N LEU A 59 -18.25 -0.35 6.88
CA LEU A 59 -17.22 -1.20 6.29
C LEU A 59 -17.79 -2.45 5.62
N LYS A 60 -18.95 -2.96 6.07
CA LYS A 60 -19.61 -4.12 5.42
C LYS A 60 -20.05 -3.81 3.98
N ARG A 61 -20.19 -2.53 3.62
CA ARG A 61 -20.55 -2.08 2.27
C ARG A 61 -19.34 -1.78 1.39
N ILE A 62 -18.13 -1.77 1.95
CA ILE A 62 -16.91 -1.53 1.19
C ILE A 62 -16.34 -2.90 0.82
N PRO A 63 -16.31 -3.27 -0.47
CA PRO A 63 -15.73 -4.53 -0.87
C PRO A 63 -14.23 -4.55 -0.50
N PRO A 64 -13.70 -5.69 -0.04
CA PRO A 64 -12.28 -5.83 0.17
C PRO A 64 -11.55 -5.69 -1.17
N VAL A 65 -10.38 -5.06 -1.13
CA VAL A 65 -9.46 -5.01 -2.26
C VAL A 65 -8.89 -6.41 -2.49
N THR A 66 -8.87 -6.86 -3.75
CA THR A 66 -8.15 -8.07 -4.15
C THR A 66 -6.66 -7.75 -4.29
N ILE A 67 -5.79 -8.56 -3.68
CA ILE A 67 -4.34 -8.47 -3.82
C ILE A 67 -3.87 -9.37 -4.97
N ASP A 68 -3.01 -8.88 -5.84
CA ASP A 68 -2.29 -9.72 -6.79
C ASP A 68 -0.94 -10.12 -6.18
N ALA A 69 -0.83 -11.36 -5.72
CA ALA A 69 0.38 -11.90 -5.10
C ALA A 69 1.28 -12.63 -6.10
N ARG A 70 1.02 -12.50 -7.41
CA ARG A 70 1.90 -13.05 -8.44
C ARG A 70 3.16 -12.16 -8.58
N PRO A 71 4.35 -12.76 -8.75
CA PRO A 71 5.58 -11.99 -8.97
C PRO A 71 5.49 -11.11 -10.22
N PHE A 72 6.17 -9.96 -10.19
CA PHE A 72 6.35 -9.14 -11.39
C PHE A 72 7.40 -9.77 -12.30
N ASN A 73 7.31 -9.47 -13.59
CA ASN A 73 8.42 -9.75 -14.51
C ASN A 73 9.62 -8.88 -14.13
N VAL A 74 10.72 -9.51 -13.72
CA VAL A 74 11.95 -8.80 -13.37
C VAL A 74 12.66 -8.33 -14.65
N ILE A 75 13.07 -7.06 -14.67
CA ILE A 75 14.01 -6.56 -15.69
C ILE A 75 15.41 -6.65 -15.07
N ASN A 76 16.19 -7.63 -15.51
CA ASN A 76 17.58 -7.82 -15.09
C ASN A 76 18.45 -6.64 -15.57
N GLY A 77 19.43 -6.24 -14.76
CA GLY A 77 20.39 -5.20 -15.12
C GLY A 77 19.91 -3.76 -14.92
N TYR A 78 18.86 -3.56 -14.10
CA TYR A 78 18.47 -2.21 -13.70
C TYR A 78 19.52 -1.62 -12.74
N ASP A 79 20.24 -0.60 -13.20
CA ASP A 79 21.33 0.06 -12.47
C ASP A 79 20.88 1.27 -11.62
N GLY A 80 19.58 1.59 -11.61
CA GLY A 80 19.05 2.78 -10.94
C GLY A 80 19.16 4.08 -11.73
N THR A 81 19.81 4.09 -12.89
CA THR A 81 20.06 5.30 -13.68
C THR A 81 18.99 5.51 -14.76
N ASN A 82 18.42 4.43 -15.31
CA ASN A 82 17.37 4.52 -16.31
C ASN A 82 16.02 4.87 -15.67
N ARG A 83 15.64 6.13 -15.74
CA ARG A 83 14.38 6.63 -15.15
C ARG A 83 13.15 6.37 -16.02
N ASN A 84 13.31 6.09 -17.31
CA ASN A 84 12.17 5.92 -18.21
C ASN A 84 11.51 4.53 -18.07
N LEU A 85 10.27 4.48 -17.60
CA LEU A 85 9.45 3.27 -17.55
C LEU A 85 8.67 3.06 -18.86
N LYS A 86 9.39 2.84 -19.97
CA LYS A 86 8.79 2.59 -21.30
C LYS A 86 8.99 1.17 -21.81
N ASN A 87 9.47 0.25 -20.97
CA ASN A 87 9.66 -1.14 -21.35
C ASN A 87 8.30 -1.86 -21.47
N LYS A 88 8.18 -2.84 -22.38
CA LYS A 88 6.97 -3.68 -22.51
C LYS A 88 6.69 -4.52 -21.26
N LYS A 89 7.69 -4.80 -20.43
CA LYS A 89 7.55 -5.53 -19.16
C LYS A 89 7.12 -4.64 -17.99
N ASP A 90 7.11 -3.31 -18.16
CA ASP A 90 6.60 -2.40 -17.13
C ASP A 90 5.07 -2.51 -17.06
N ARG A 91 4.53 -2.73 -15.87
CA ARG A 91 3.09 -2.89 -15.67
C ARG A 91 2.42 -1.53 -15.60
N PRO A 92 1.34 -1.26 -16.35
CA PRO A 92 0.53 -0.08 -16.14
C PRO A 92 -0.11 -0.14 -14.75
N MET A 93 -0.08 0.98 -14.04
CA MET A 93 -0.58 1.07 -12.68
C MET A 93 -1.30 2.39 -12.44
N TYR A 94 -2.04 2.45 -11.34
CA TYR A 94 -2.43 3.71 -10.75
C TYR A 94 -2.19 3.72 -9.25
N ILE A 95 -1.95 4.90 -8.71
CA ILE A 95 -1.81 5.14 -7.28
C ILE A 95 -2.89 6.11 -6.81
N ILE A 96 -3.49 5.81 -5.65
CA ILE A 96 -4.42 6.73 -4.99
C ILE A 96 -3.82 7.11 -3.64
N HIS A 97 -3.55 8.39 -3.45
CA HIS A 97 -2.90 8.87 -2.23
C HIS A 97 -3.40 10.24 -1.79
N GLN A 98 -2.93 10.67 -0.62
CA GLN A 98 -3.07 12.04 -0.13
C GLN A 98 -1.66 12.59 0.07
N GLN A 99 -1.51 13.87 -0.21
CA GLN A 99 -0.27 14.59 0.02
C GLN A 99 -0.46 15.51 1.24
N CYS A 100 0.60 15.65 2.02
CA CYS A 100 0.67 16.48 3.20
C CYS A 100 1.73 17.56 3.02
N PHE A 101 1.37 18.79 3.35
CA PHE A 101 2.26 19.94 3.32
C PHE A 101 2.42 20.47 4.76
N GLY A 102 3.65 20.41 5.28
CA GLY A 102 3.92 20.76 6.67
C GLY A 102 3.14 19.88 7.65
N ARG A 103 2.32 20.49 8.51
CA ARG A 103 1.52 19.77 9.52
C ARG A 103 0.12 19.35 9.04
N GLY A 104 -0.27 19.72 7.82
CA GLY A 104 -1.61 19.48 7.29
C GLY A 104 -1.60 18.52 6.10
N CYS A 105 -2.49 17.53 6.13
CA CYS A 105 -2.77 16.69 4.96
C CYS A 105 -3.94 17.27 4.19
N MET A 106 -3.77 17.42 2.87
CA MET A 106 -4.84 17.95 2.05
C MET A 106 -5.97 16.95 1.96
N ALA A 107 -7.20 17.46 2.07
CA ALA A 107 -8.38 16.63 1.94
C ALA A 107 -8.71 16.32 0.49
N TYR A 108 -7.77 16.27 -0.46
CA TYR A 108 -8.05 15.75 -1.80
C TYR A 108 -7.26 14.48 -2.05
N LYS A 109 -7.86 13.57 -2.80
CA LYS A 109 -7.19 12.36 -3.25
C LYS A 109 -6.50 12.66 -4.56
N VAL A 110 -5.21 12.38 -4.62
CA VAL A 110 -4.46 12.37 -5.86
C VAL A 110 -4.62 10.99 -6.49
N PHE A 111 -4.99 10.97 -7.77
CA PHE A 111 -5.05 9.79 -8.61
C PHE A 111 -4.08 10.01 -9.77
N GLN A 112 -3.14 9.09 -9.95
CA GLN A 112 -2.15 9.15 -11.02
C GLN A 112 -2.07 7.80 -11.70
N ILE A 113 -2.06 7.81 -13.03
CA ILE A 113 -1.77 6.65 -13.87
C ILE A 113 -0.31 6.73 -14.27
N ASP A 114 0.37 5.61 -14.16
CA ASP A 114 1.78 5.50 -14.51
C ASP A 114 2.15 4.03 -14.76
N ARG A 115 3.41 3.67 -14.57
CA ARG A 115 3.94 2.32 -14.71
C ARG A 115 4.82 1.98 -13.52
N ILE A 116 4.95 0.67 -13.29
CA ILE A 116 5.78 0.11 -12.23
C ILE A 116 6.64 -1.04 -12.77
N ARG A 117 7.89 -1.09 -12.29
CA ARG A 117 8.89 -2.09 -12.67
C ARG A 117 9.47 -2.76 -11.44
N GLU A 118 9.63 -4.08 -11.48
CA GLU A 118 10.49 -4.79 -10.52
C GLU A 118 11.93 -4.79 -11.00
N THR A 119 12.84 -4.43 -10.09
CA THR A 119 14.26 -4.27 -10.40
C THR A 119 15.10 -5.49 -9.97
N GLY A 120 14.45 -6.50 -9.40
CA GLY A 120 15.12 -7.68 -8.81
C GLY A 120 15.66 -7.42 -7.40
N ALA A 121 15.68 -6.16 -6.96
CA ALA A 121 15.97 -5.76 -5.60
C ALA A 121 14.78 -5.98 -4.67
N LYS A 122 14.81 -5.38 -3.47
CA LYS A 122 13.67 -5.38 -2.53
C LYS A 122 12.46 -4.62 -3.07
N ASP A 123 12.68 -3.58 -3.87
CA ASP A 123 11.67 -2.61 -4.24
C ASP A 123 11.32 -2.64 -5.73
N ALA A 124 10.03 -2.47 -6.02
CA ALA A 124 9.59 -2.02 -7.32
C ALA A 124 9.69 -0.50 -7.43
N LYS A 125 9.82 0.00 -8.65
CA LYS A 125 10.06 1.42 -8.96
C LYS A 125 8.96 1.99 -9.86
N HIS A 126 8.57 3.25 -9.64
CA HIS A 126 7.54 3.95 -10.42
C HIS A 126 7.82 5.46 -10.55
N GLU A 127 7.21 6.13 -11.54
CA GLU A 127 7.42 7.56 -11.83
C GLU A 127 6.38 8.49 -11.15
N ALA A 128 5.25 7.94 -10.66
CA ALA A 128 4.12 8.76 -10.20
C ALA A 128 4.49 9.77 -9.11
N ASP A 129 4.10 11.05 -9.26
CA ASP A 129 4.54 12.13 -8.38
C ASP A 129 4.08 11.93 -6.92
N THR A 130 5.03 11.60 -6.06
CA THR A 130 4.79 11.40 -4.64
C THR A 130 5.36 12.55 -3.82
N LEU A 131 4.71 12.88 -2.71
CA LEU A 131 5.17 13.87 -1.74
C LEU A 131 5.02 13.30 -0.33
N ALA A 132 5.39 14.08 0.68
CA ALA A 132 5.12 13.72 2.07
C ALA A 132 3.63 13.34 2.23
N GLY A 133 3.35 12.28 2.98
CA GLY A 133 1.99 11.74 3.15
C GLY A 133 1.60 10.61 2.19
N THR A 134 2.34 10.39 1.10
CA THR A 134 2.07 9.28 0.17
C THR A 134 2.47 7.91 0.73
N SER A 135 3.27 7.86 1.81
CA SER A 135 3.67 6.62 2.49
C SER A 135 2.46 5.72 2.82
N GLY A 136 2.50 4.49 2.32
CA GLY A 136 1.49 3.48 2.55
C GLY A 136 0.33 3.58 1.57
N ALA A 137 0.46 4.42 0.54
CA ALA A 137 -0.52 4.49 -0.53
C ALA A 137 -0.54 3.18 -1.33
N PRO A 138 -1.75 2.67 -1.63
CA PRO A 138 -1.91 1.49 -2.46
C PRO A 138 -1.60 1.79 -3.93
N ILE A 139 -0.86 0.90 -4.57
CA ILE A 139 -0.61 0.89 -6.02
C ILE A 139 -1.37 -0.27 -6.64
N PHE A 140 -2.24 0.03 -7.59
CA PHE A 140 -3.10 -0.91 -8.26
C PHE A 140 -2.65 -1.15 -9.69
N ASP A 141 -2.85 -2.37 -10.17
CA ASP A 141 -2.76 -2.68 -11.59
C ASP A 141 -3.91 -2.01 -12.35
N LEU A 142 -3.58 -1.32 -13.45
CA LEU A 142 -4.55 -0.50 -14.18
C LEU A 142 -5.65 -1.34 -14.83
N GLU A 143 -5.33 -2.54 -15.30
CA GLU A 143 -6.27 -3.40 -16.03
C GLU A 143 -7.16 -4.20 -15.08
N SER A 144 -6.56 -4.84 -14.07
CA SER A 144 -7.26 -5.74 -13.15
C SER A 144 -7.83 -5.07 -11.89
N ASN A 145 -7.44 -3.82 -11.60
CA ASN A 145 -7.78 -3.13 -10.35
C ASN A 145 -7.33 -3.88 -9.07
N HIS A 146 -6.35 -4.77 -9.18
CA HIS A 146 -5.80 -5.49 -8.04
C HIS A 146 -4.65 -4.72 -7.40
N LEU A 147 -4.54 -4.81 -6.08
CA LEU A 147 -3.42 -4.22 -5.33
C LEU A 147 -2.15 -5.00 -5.62
N ILE A 148 -1.16 -4.34 -6.22
CA ILE A 148 0.10 -4.96 -6.65
C ILE A 148 1.30 -4.51 -5.84
N ALA A 149 1.27 -3.31 -5.24
CA ALA A 149 2.35 -2.83 -4.39
C ALA A 149 1.88 -1.79 -3.37
N LEU A 150 2.75 -1.48 -2.40
CA LEU A 150 2.57 -0.44 -1.39
C LEU A 150 3.68 0.59 -1.54
N HIS A 151 3.35 1.83 -1.87
CA HIS A 151 4.34 2.91 -1.92
C HIS A 151 4.96 3.12 -0.54
N HIS A 152 6.27 3.34 -0.48
CA HIS A 152 6.96 3.51 0.80
C HIS A 152 8.03 4.61 0.83
N GLU A 153 8.63 4.94 -0.30
CA GLU A 153 9.69 5.95 -0.33
C GLU A 153 9.65 6.76 -1.63
N GLY A 154 9.69 8.09 -1.47
CA GLY A 154 9.91 9.02 -2.59
C GLY A 154 11.40 9.09 -2.93
N ASN A 155 11.77 9.08 -4.19
CA ASN A 155 13.17 9.17 -4.62
C ASN A 155 13.30 10.07 -5.87
N PRO A 156 14.33 10.94 -5.95
CA PRO A 156 14.51 11.85 -7.09
C PRO A 156 14.65 11.18 -8.46
N ALA A 157 15.01 9.89 -8.50
CA ALA A 157 15.10 9.11 -9.73
C ALA A 157 13.80 8.36 -10.00
N LEU A 158 13.42 7.43 -9.12
CA LEU A 158 12.17 6.67 -9.20
C LEU A 158 11.67 6.29 -7.81
N ASN A 159 10.40 6.60 -7.57
CA ASN A 159 9.70 6.27 -6.33
C ASN A 159 9.66 4.76 -6.09
N GLN A 160 9.60 4.37 -4.82
CA GLN A 160 9.76 2.98 -4.41
C GLN A 160 8.48 2.43 -3.79
N ALA A 161 8.21 1.18 -4.13
CA ALA A 161 7.08 0.44 -3.61
C ALA A 161 7.48 -0.99 -3.26
N ILE A 162 6.84 -1.53 -2.23
CA ILE A 162 7.01 -2.93 -1.83
C ILE A 162 5.97 -3.76 -2.59
N PRO A 163 6.39 -4.69 -3.46
CA PRO A 163 5.46 -5.56 -4.16
C PRO A 163 4.67 -6.45 -3.20
N MET A 164 3.37 -6.58 -3.46
CA MET A 164 2.48 -7.37 -2.60
C MET A 164 2.87 -8.83 -2.53
N TYR A 165 3.39 -9.42 -3.61
CA TYR A 165 3.85 -10.81 -3.59
C TYR A 165 4.94 -11.06 -2.53
N LYS A 166 5.82 -10.07 -2.25
CA LYS A 166 6.85 -10.19 -1.20
C LYS A 166 6.22 -10.17 0.20
N ILE A 167 5.25 -9.30 0.42
CA ILE A 167 4.49 -9.21 1.68
C ILE A 167 3.68 -10.50 1.92
N ILE A 168 2.96 -10.99 0.90
CA ILE A 168 2.20 -12.24 0.99
C ILE A 168 3.11 -13.44 1.21
N LYS A 169 4.24 -13.53 0.49
CA LYS A 169 5.26 -14.57 0.73
C LYS A 169 5.75 -14.55 2.18
N ARG A 170 5.95 -13.37 2.76
CA ARG A 170 6.31 -13.23 4.18
C ARG A 170 5.20 -13.70 5.11
N PHE A 171 3.94 -13.38 4.84
CA PHE A 171 2.81 -13.90 5.61
C PHE A 171 2.71 -15.42 5.56
N LYS A 172 2.88 -16.03 4.39
CA LYS A 172 2.91 -17.50 4.22
C LYS A 172 4.06 -18.15 5.00
N TYR A 173 5.22 -17.51 5.04
CA TYR A 173 6.33 -18.00 5.85
C TYR A 173 5.98 -17.97 7.34
N LEU A 174 5.43 -16.85 7.82
CA LEU A 174 5.09 -16.66 9.23
C LEU A 174 3.89 -17.51 9.67
N SER A 175 2.93 -17.79 8.79
CA SER A 175 1.74 -18.58 9.10
C SER A 175 2.05 -20.04 9.46
N LYS A 176 3.18 -20.58 8.98
CA LYS A 176 3.67 -21.92 9.35
C LYS A 176 3.92 -22.07 10.85
N LYS A 177 4.23 -20.96 11.55
CA LYS A 177 4.60 -20.95 12.96
C LYS A 177 3.65 -20.14 13.85
N ASN A 178 2.74 -19.36 13.26
CA ASN A 178 1.90 -18.43 13.99
C ASN A 178 0.46 -18.39 13.47
N LYS A 179 -0.48 -18.80 14.32
CA LYS A 179 -1.92 -18.87 14.03
C LYS A 179 -2.53 -17.52 13.63
N THR A 180 -1.99 -16.40 14.10
CA THR A 180 -2.46 -15.06 13.71
C THR A 180 -2.21 -14.79 12.23
N TYR A 181 -1.03 -15.15 11.70
CA TYR A 181 -0.73 -15.00 10.28
C TYR A 181 -1.47 -16.01 9.41
N LYS A 182 -1.75 -17.21 9.93
CA LYS A 182 -2.62 -18.18 9.25
C LYS A 182 -4.02 -17.62 9.04
N ARG A 183 -4.66 -17.13 10.11
CA ARG A 183 -5.98 -16.51 10.05
C ARG A 183 -5.99 -15.26 9.17
N LEU A 184 -4.93 -14.46 9.22
CA LEU A 184 -4.79 -13.30 8.35
C LEU A 184 -4.83 -13.70 6.87
N LEU A 185 -4.12 -14.76 6.47
CA LEU A 185 -4.16 -15.23 5.08
C LEU A 185 -5.55 -15.71 4.68
N GLU A 186 -6.26 -16.40 5.57
CA GLU A 186 -7.64 -16.84 5.35
C GLU A 186 -8.61 -15.65 5.17
N ASP A 187 -8.37 -14.55 5.88
CA ASP A 187 -9.18 -13.32 5.81
C ASP A 187 -8.83 -12.46 4.57
N LEU A 188 -7.67 -12.66 3.93
CA LEU A 188 -7.23 -11.86 2.78
C LEU A 188 -7.77 -12.43 1.46
N LYS A 189 -8.33 -11.55 0.63
CA LYS A 189 -8.66 -11.87 -0.77
C LYS A 189 -7.43 -11.62 -1.63
N TYR A 190 -6.76 -12.68 -2.10
CA TYR A 190 -5.60 -12.55 -2.98
C TYR A 190 -5.59 -13.61 -4.09
N LEU A 191 -4.99 -13.25 -5.22
CA LEU A 191 -4.61 -14.15 -6.29
C LEU A 191 -3.18 -14.63 -6.04
N ASP A 192 -2.94 -15.92 -6.28
CA ASP A 192 -1.65 -16.57 -6.05
C ASP A 192 -1.05 -17.13 -7.34
#